data_AF-A0A5C8SNZ6-F1
#
_entry.id   AF-A0A5C8SNZ6-F1
#
_cell.length_a   1.000
_cell.length_b   1.000
_cell.length_c   1.000
_cell.angle_alpha   90.00
_cell.angle_beta   90.00
_cell.angle_gamma   90.00
#
_symmetry.space_group_name_H-M   'P 1'
#
loop_
_entity.id
_entity.type
_entity.pdbx_description
1 polymer ?
#
loop_
_entity_poly.entity_id
_entity_poly.type
_entity_poly.pdbx_seq_one_letter_code
_entity_poly.pdbx_strand_id
1 'polypeptide(L)'
;MSELRTRAPPVDRAKLDATTEAQIEAYRSEDGYGDLPVPDVARVVESSQALRVRLGLTQKEIAAALRIPLGTRRNWEQGRVTLEPAAALLVVVSRMPEAAMDALGGQSDRSTGTS
;
A
#
# COMPACT_ATOMS: atom_id res chain seq x y z
N MET A 1 23.73 -18.88 -7.10
CA MET A 1 22.59 -19.33 -6.30
C MET A 1 21.38 -18.52 -6.74
N SER A 2 20.58 -19.13 -7.62
CA SER A 2 19.41 -18.55 -8.25
C SER A 2 18.23 -18.40 -7.29
N GLU A 3 17.45 -17.35 -7.55
CA GLU A 3 15.98 -17.32 -7.52
C GLU A 3 15.25 -17.59 -6.19
N LEU A 4 15.10 -16.54 -5.38
CA LEU A 4 14.02 -16.38 -4.40
C LEU A 4 13.40 -14.97 -4.50
N ARG A 5 13.11 -14.52 -5.73
CA ARG A 5 12.29 -13.32 -5.99
C ARG A 5 10.97 -13.73 -6.66
N THR A 6 10.28 -14.67 -6.05
CA THR A 6 8.94 -15.07 -6.45
C THR A 6 7.92 -14.32 -5.60
N ARG A 7 6.95 -13.72 -6.31
CA ARG A 7 5.76 -13.02 -5.84
C ARG A 7 5.30 -13.49 -4.45
N ALA A 8 5.11 -12.57 -3.50
CA ALA A 8 4.52 -12.89 -2.21
C ALA A 8 3.25 -13.74 -2.45
N PRO A 9 3.11 -14.90 -1.78
CA PRO A 9 1.97 -15.78 -2.02
C PRO A 9 0.67 -15.02 -1.75
N PRO A 10 -0.41 -15.32 -2.49
CA PRO A 10 -1.70 -14.72 -2.23
C PRO A 10 -2.09 -15.00 -0.77
N VAL A 11 -2.49 -13.95 -0.06
CA VAL A 11 -2.94 -14.04 1.33
C VAL A 11 -4.25 -14.83 1.37
N ASP A 12 -4.25 -15.93 2.12
CA ASP A 12 -5.47 -16.69 2.40
C ASP A 12 -6.32 -15.92 3.42
N ARG A 13 -7.34 -15.22 2.92
CA ARG A 13 -8.24 -14.41 3.75
C ARG A 13 -9.12 -15.25 4.67
N ALA A 14 -9.56 -16.42 4.21
CA ALA A 14 -10.38 -17.30 5.03
C ALA A 14 -9.59 -17.80 6.24
N LYS A 15 -8.30 -18.11 6.05
CA LYS A 15 -7.40 -18.44 7.16
C LYS A 15 -7.23 -17.27 8.13
N LEU A 16 -7.05 -16.04 7.63
CA LEU A 16 -6.94 -14.86 8.49
C LEU A 16 -8.21 -14.64 9.33
N ASP A 17 -9.39 -14.66 8.70
CA ASP A 17 -10.66 -14.43 9.38
C ASP A 17 -11.01 -15.52 10.40
N ALA A 18 -10.52 -16.75 10.18
CA ALA A 18 -10.68 -17.87 11.11
C ALA A 18 -9.64 -17.89 12.24
N THR A 19 -8.60 -17.05 12.18
CA THR A 19 -7.55 -17.03 13.20
C THR A 19 -8.04 -16.26 14.42
N THR A 20 -8.15 -16.97 15.55
CA THR A 20 -8.60 -16.41 16.83
C THR A 20 -7.49 -15.70 17.59
N GLU A 21 -7.84 -14.80 18.52
CA GLU A 21 -6.88 -14.11 19.39
C GLU A 21 -5.97 -15.08 20.17
N ALA A 22 -6.51 -16.22 20.63
CA ALA A 22 -5.73 -17.24 21.32
C ALA A 22 -4.69 -17.91 20.41
N GLN A 23 -5.01 -18.11 19.13
CA GLN A 23 -4.05 -18.64 18.15
C GLN A 23 -2.99 -17.60 17.79
N ILE A 24 -3.37 -16.32 17.68
CA ILE A 24 -2.43 -15.22 17.46
C ILE A 24 -1.39 -15.19 18.58
N GLU A 25 -1.82 -15.25 19.84
CA GLU A 25 -0.91 -15.22 20.98
C GLU A 25 -0.01 -16.47 21.05
N ALA A 26 -0.56 -17.65 20.74
CA ALA A 26 0.22 -18.88 20.68
C ALA A 26 1.33 -18.80 19.61
N TYR A 27 1.01 -18.34 18.40
CA TYR A 27 2.00 -18.14 17.33
C TYR A 27 3.05 -17.11 17.72
N ARG A 28 2.63 -16.03 18.38
CA ARG A 28 3.54 -14.99 18.85
C ARG A 28 4.53 -15.52 19.88
N SER A 29 4.05 -16.32 20.82
CA SER A 29 4.88 -16.98 21.83
C SER A 29 5.83 -18.01 21.19
N GLU A 30 5.34 -18.81 20.24
CA GLU A 30 6.13 -19.78 19.47
C GLU A 30 7.27 -19.10 18.67
N ASP A 31 6.98 -17.95 18.06
CA ASP A 31 7.94 -17.13 17.32
C ASP A 31 8.89 -16.33 18.23
N GLY A 32 8.78 -16.44 19.56
CA GLY A 32 9.62 -15.73 20.53
C GLY A 32 9.27 -14.26 20.73
N TYR A 33 8.08 -13.83 20.29
CA TYR A 33 7.57 -12.46 20.38
C TYR A 33 6.52 -12.26 21.47
N GLY A 34 6.21 -13.29 22.28
CA GLY A 34 5.16 -13.23 23.31
C GLY A 34 5.31 -12.05 24.28
N ASP A 35 6.56 -11.72 24.64
CA ASP A 35 6.87 -10.63 25.58
C ASP A 35 6.90 -9.24 24.93
N LEU A 36 6.80 -9.14 23.61
CA LEU A 36 6.79 -7.84 22.95
C LEU A 36 5.43 -7.14 23.17
N PRO A 37 5.38 -5.80 23.27
CA PRO A 37 4.11 -5.09 23.27
C PRO A 37 3.39 -5.27 21.92
N VAL A 38 2.10 -5.59 21.93
CA VAL A 38 1.26 -5.50 20.73
C VAL A 38 1.10 -4.01 20.42
N PRO A 39 1.37 -3.54 19.19
CA PRO A 39 1.11 -2.15 18.83
C PRO A 39 -0.39 -1.85 19.01
N ASP A 40 -0.70 -0.87 19.85
CA ASP A 40 -2.09 -0.43 20.17
C ASP A 40 -2.86 0.00 18.90
N VAL A 41 -2.15 0.44 17.87
CA VAL A 41 -2.72 0.76 16.57
C VAL A 41 -1.83 0.27 15.42
N ALA A 42 -2.12 -0.91 14.90
CA ALA A 42 -1.70 -1.24 13.54
C ALA A 42 -2.43 -0.29 12.57
N ARG A 43 -1.73 0.74 12.08
CA ARG A 43 -2.28 1.61 11.04
C ARG A 43 -2.37 0.80 9.75
N VAL A 44 -3.56 0.32 9.43
CA VAL A 44 -3.86 -0.26 8.12
C VAL A 44 -3.78 0.86 7.09
N VAL A 45 -2.61 1.04 6.50
CA VAL A 45 -2.42 1.90 5.33
C VAL A 45 -2.80 1.08 4.11
N GLU A 46 -3.75 1.57 3.33
CA GLU A 46 -4.09 1.00 2.03
C GLU A 46 -2.81 0.81 1.20
N SER A 47 -2.66 -0.35 0.58
CA SER A 47 -1.45 -0.61 -0.21
C SER A 47 -1.34 0.40 -1.36
N SER A 48 -0.11 0.77 -1.70
CA SER A 48 0.17 1.68 -2.81
C SER A 48 -0.57 1.25 -4.09
N GLN A 49 -0.56 -0.05 -4.42
CA GLN A 49 -1.27 -0.58 -5.59
C GLN A 49 -2.79 -0.45 -5.46
N ALA A 50 -3.37 -0.79 -4.31
CA ALA A 50 -4.82 -0.69 -4.08
C ALA A 50 -5.30 0.75 -4.23
N LEU A 51 -4.58 1.71 -3.64
CA LEU A 51 -4.86 3.15 -3.79
C LEU A 51 -4.91 3.55 -5.26
N ARG A 52 -3.91 3.16 -6.06
CA ARG A 52 -3.87 3.50 -7.48
C ARG A 52 -5.04 2.91 -8.26
N VAL A 53 -5.36 1.64 -8.02
CA VAL A 53 -6.46 0.95 -8.71
C VAL A 53 -7.79 1.61 -8.38
N ARG A 54 -8.01 1.95 -7.10
CA ARG A 54 -9.21 2.67 -6.65
C ARG A 54 -9.35 4.05 -7.28
N LEU A 55 -8.24 4.75 -7.51
CA LEU A 55 -8.22 6.04 -8.19
C LEU A 55 -8.34 5.95 -9.72
N GLY A 56 -8.35 4.75 -10.29
CA GLY A 56 -8.42 4.56 -11.74
C GLY A 56 -7.17 5.02 -12.50
N LEU A 57 -6.02 5.11 -11.83
CA LEU A 57 -4.78 5.63 -12.40
C LEU A 57 -3.83 4.51 -12.87
N THR A 58 -3.10 4.79 -13.93
CA THR A 58 -1.93 4.01 -14.34
C THR A 58 -0.74 4.27 -13.41
N GLN A 59 0.27 3.39 -13.45
CA GLN A 59 1.50 3.60 -12.67
C GLN A 59 2.20 4.91 -13.04
N LYS A 60 2.13 5.33 -14.30
CA LYS A 60 2.73 6.58 -14.79
C LYS A 60 1.99 7.80 -14.26
N GLU A 61 0.65 7.78 -14.30
CA GLU A 61 -0.18 8.91 -13.84
C GLU A 61 -0.03 9.15 -12.35
N ILE A 62 -0.12 8.11 -11.51
CA ILE A 62 0.06 8.31 -10.07
C ILE A 62 1.51 8.66 -9.69
N ALA A 63 2.50 8.17 -10.44
CA ALA A 63 3.89 8.57 -10.22
C ALA A 63 4.09 10.05 -10.53
N ALA A 64 3.50 10.54 -11.62
CA ALA A 64 3.52 11.95 -11.99
C ALA A 64 2.79 12.81 -10.93
N ALA A 65 1.61 12.37 -10.49
CA ALA A 65 0.82 13.07 -9.48
C ALA A 65 1.57 13.20 -8.15
N LEU A 66 2.22 12.11 -7.69
CA LEU A 66 3.01 12.12 -6.46
C LEU A 66 4.42 12.72 -6.65
N ARG A 67 4.78 13.14 -7.87
CA ARG A 67 6.11 13.65 -8.26
C ARG A 67 7.25 12.71 -7.85
N ILE A 68 7.04 11.41 -8.01
CA ILE A 68 8.04 10.37 -7.76
C ILE A 68 8.50 9.71 -9.07
N PRO A 69 9.74 9.20 -9.15
CA PRO A 69 10.16 8.42 -10.29
C PRO A 69 9.27 7.18 -10.49
N LEU A 70 8.98 6.84 -11.75
CA LEU A 70 8.22 5.62 -12.08
C LEU A 70 8.90 4.36 -11.54
N GLY A 71 10.25 4.33 -11.51
CA GLY A 71 11.02 3.26 -10.88
C GLY A 71 10.72 3.11 -9.39
N THR A 72 10.62 4.22 -8.66
CA THR A 72 10.24 4.26 -7.23
C THR A 72 8.82 3.73 -7.04
N ARG A 73 7.87 4.18 -7.88
CA ARG A 73 6.48 3.69 -7.85
C ARG A 73 6.40 2.18 -8.05
N ARG A 74 7.15 1.62 -9.00
CA ARG A 74 7.23 0.18 -9.27
C ARG A 74 7.84 -0.58 -8.10
N ASN A 75 8.91 -0.06 -7.51
CA ASN A 75 9.56 -0.68 -6.35
C ASN A 75 8.60 -0.77 -5.15
N TRP A 76 7.76 0.24 -4.94
CA TRP A 76 6.74 0.23 -3.90
C TRP A 76 5.63 -0.80 -4.15
N GLU A 77 5.08 -0.86 -5.36
CA GLU A 77 4.03 -1.84 -5.69
C GLU A 77 4.56 -3.29 -5.66
N GLN A 78 5.87 -3.49 -5.84
CA GLN A 78 6.52 -4.80 -5.81
C GLN A 78 7.12 -5.15 -4.44
N GLY A 79 6.95 -4.30 -3.41
CA GLY A 79 7.48 -4.54 -2.07
C GLY A 79 9.01 -4.57 -1.97
N ARG A 80 9.72 -3.96 -2.94
CA ARG A 80 11.20 -3.95 -2.99
C ARG A 80 11.83 -2.88 -2.08
N VAL A 81 11.06 -1.86 -1.70
CA VAL A 81 11.48 -0.77 -0.82
C VAL A 81 10.29 -0.41 0.09
N THR A 82 10.55 -0.28 1.39
CA THR A 82 9.53 0.08 2.39
C THR A 82 9.09 1.53 2.26
N LEU A 83 7.80 1.78 2.49
CA LEU A 83 7.12 3.06 2.27
C LEU A 83 7.30 4.10 3.39
N GLU A 84 8.16 3.87 4.38
CA GLU A 84 8.25 4.65 5.62
C GLU A 84 8.19 6.19 5.44
N PRO A 85 8.99 6.83 4.55
CA PRO A 85 8.92 8.29 4.38
C PRO A 85 7.69 8.77 3.59
N ALA A 86 7.03 7.91 2.82
CA ALA A 86 5.91 8.26 1.94
C ALA A 86 4.55 7.79 2.45
N ALA A 87 4.49 7.03 3.55
CA ALA A 87 3.26 6.48 4.11
C ALA A 87 2.26 7.59 4.49
N ALA A 88 2.75 8.71 5.04
CA ALA A 88 1.92 9.87 5.35
C ALA A 88 1.24 10.47 4.10
N LEU A 89 1.98 10.57 2.98
CA LEU A 89 1.43 11.06 1.71
C LEU A 89 0.35 10.11 1.17
N LEU A 90 0.57 8.79 1.25
CA LEU A 90 -0.42 7.80 0.84
C LEU A 90 -1.68 7.86 1.72
N VAL A 91 -1.53 8.09 3.03
CA VAL A 91 -2.68 8.28 3.92
C VAL A 91 -3.49 9.52 3.53
N VAL A 92 -2.82 10.64 3.25
CA VAL A 92 -3.49 11.88 2.80
C VAL A 92 -4.21 11.66 1.47
N VAL A 93 -3.54 11.08 0.47
CA VAL A 93 -4.15 10.79 -0.84
C VAL A 93 -5.29 9.78 -0.71
N SER A 94 -5.17 8.81 0.19
CA SER A 94 -6.21 7.81 0.42
C SER A 94 -7.48 8.43 1.02
N ARG A 95 -7.32 9.35 1.99
CA ARG A 95 -8.42 10.02 2.70
C ARG A 95 -9.04 11.19 1.95
N MET A 96 -8.23 11.94 1.19
CA MET A 96 -8.63 13.19 0.54
C MET A 96 -8.12 13.23 -0.90
N PRO A 97 -8.56 12.31 -1.78
CA PRO A 97 -7.96 12.15 -3.09
C PRO A 97 -8.10 13.40 -3.97
N GLU A 98 -9.26 14.04 -4.02
CA GLU A 98 -9.48 15.23 -4.84
C GLU A 98 -8.60 16.39 -4.39
N ALA A 99 -8.64 16.73 -3.09
CA ALA A 99 -7.85 17.81 -2.52
C ALA A 99 -6.33 17.54 -2.61
N ALA A 100 -5.92 16.28 -2.40
CA ALA A 100 -4.51 15.90 -2.56
C ALA A 100 -4.05 16.06 -4.00
N MET A 101 -4.85 15.61 -4.97
CA MET A 101 -4.49 15.71 -6.39
C MET A 101 -4.49 17.17 -6.88
N ASP A 102 -5.42 18.00 -6.40
CA ASP A 102 -5.45 19.43 -6.68
C ASP A 102 -4.23 20.15 -6.11
N ALA A 103 -3.91 19.91 -4.83
CA ALA A 103 -2.72 20.45 -4.18
C ALA A 103 -1.40 19.99 -4.85
N LEU A 104 -1.39 18.80 -5.43
CA LEU A 104 -0.25 18.26 -6.17
C LEU A 104 -0.16 18.81 -7.61
N GLY A 105 -1.12 19.62 -8.05
CA GLY A 105 -1.18 20.22 -9.40
C GLY A 105 -1.64 19.24 -10.48
N GLY A 106 -2.38 18.19 -10.09
CA GLY A 106 -2.94 17.17 -10.98
C GLY A 106 -4.20 17.63 -11.71
N GLN A 107 -4.13 18.71 -12.48
CA GLN A 107 -5.04 18.95 -13.59
C GLN A 107 -4.38 18.47 -14.88
N SER A 108 -4.49 17.17 -15.16
CA SER A 108 -4.44 16.68 -16.54
C SER A 108 -5.87 16.68 -17.07
N ASP A 109 -6.26 17.83 -17.59
CA ASP A 109 -7.12 18.02 -18.75
C ASP A 109 -8.15 16.89 -19.01
N ARG A 110 -9.27 16.92 -18.29
CA ARG A 110 -10.50 16.23 -18.73
C ARG A 110 -11.20 17.11 -19.78
N SER A 111 -10.56 17.32 -20.92
CA SER A 111 -11.22 17.90 -22.10
C SER A 111 -11.67 16.79 -23.04
N THR A 112 -13.00 16.65 -23.12
CA THR A 112 -13.80 16.34 -24.32
C THR A 112 -13.47 15.07 -25.11
N GLY A 113 -14.29 14.04 -24.89
CA GLY A 113 -14.52 12.92 -25.80
C GLY A 113 -16.01 12.62 -25.93
N THR A 114 -16.81 13.63 -26.28
CA THR A 114 -18.15 13.44 -26.85
C THR A 114 -18.07 13.77 -28.33
N SER A 115 -17.92 12.75 -29.15
CA SER A 115 -18.37 12.66 -30.54
C SER A 115 -18.36 11.20 -30.97
#